data_AF-A0A849RBS5-F1
#
_entry.id   AF-A0A849RBS5-F1
#
_cell.length_a   1.000
_cell.length_b   1.000
_cell.length_c   1.000
_cell.angle_alpha   90.00
_cell.angle_beta   90.00
_cell.angle_gamma   90.00
#
_symmetry.space_group_name_H-M   'P 1'
#
loop_
_entity.id
_entity.type
_entity.pdbx_description
1 polymer ?
#
loop_
_entity_poly.entity_id
_entity_poly.type
_entity_poly.pdbx_seq_one_letter_code
_entity_poly.pdbx_strand_id
1 'polypeptide(L)'
;MIDRDLASLYDVETRILNQAVKRNNERFPKDYCFQLNDEEFSNWISQIVMSNEDKMGLRRHPYVFTEQGVAMLSAVLRSKTAIKVSINIINAFVSMRKFISKNAEIFTRLDIVERKQLEYQIETDNNFERVFNAIENKEFVKKQGIFFDGQIFDAYNFVSDLIRCAKESIVLIDNFVDDSVLTLLSKRKENVRVIIYTKTISKQLRLDLEKYNSQYP
;
A
#
# COMPACT_ATOMS: atom_id res chain seq x y z
N MET A 1 8.39 16.42 32.75
CA MET A 1 8.61 17.82 33.20
C MET A 1 9.53 17.83 34.42
N ILE A 2 10.30 18.90 34.62
CA ILE A 2 11.24 19.01 35.74
C ILE A 2 10.55 19.67 36.95
N ASP A 3 11.06 19.42 38.16
CA ASP A 3 10.55 19.98 39.40
C ASP A 3 10.33 21.51 39.38
N ARG A 4 11.25 22.28 38.79
CA ARG A 4 11.14 23.74 38.67
C ARG A 4 9.92 24.17 37.86
N ASP A 5 9.67 23.53 36.72
CA ASP A 5 8.58 23.91 35.82
C ASP A 5 7.22 23.60 36.47
N LEU A 6 7.14 22.46 37.17
CA LEU A 6 5.95 22.06 37.91
C LEU A 6 5.70 22.91 39.15
N ALA A 7 6.77 23.34 39.81
CA ALA A 7 6.68 24.26 40.94
C ALA A 7 6.06 25.59 40.51
N SER A 8 6.49 26.14 39.37
CA SER A 8 5.88 27.33 38.77
C SER A 8 4.42 27.11 38.36
N LEU A 9 4.09 25.95 37.77
CA LEU A 9 2.73 25.62 37.33
C LEU A 9 1.76 25.52 38.52
N TYR A 10 2.21 24.92 39.62
CA TYR A 10 1.42 24.74 40.84
C TYR A 10 1.54 25.89 41.83
N ASP A 11 2.21 26.99 41.49
CA ASP A 11 2.37 28.17 42.34
C ASP A 11 2.95 27.80 43.73
N VAL A 12 4.02 27.00 43.73
CA VAL A 12 4.76 26.56 44.91
C VAL A 12 6.26 26.69 44.70
N GLU A 13 7.04 26.83 45.78
CA GLU A 13 8.50 26.76 45.67
C GLU A 13 8.96 25.34 45.30
N THR A 14 9.99 25.23 44.44
CA THR A 14 10.60 23.94 44.06
C THR A 14 11.05 23.12 45.27
N ARG A 15 11.51 23.80 46.33
CA ARG A 15 11.88 23.16 47.61
C ARG A 15 10.68 22.50 48.29
N ILE A 16 9.52 23.16 48.30
CA ILE A 16 8.29 22.65 48.91
C ILE A 16 7.77 21.46 48.10
N LEU A 17 7.80 21.54 46.77
CA LEU A 17 7.42 20.45 45.87
C LEU A 17 8.30 19.21 46.14
N ASN A 18 9.62 19.37 46.12
CA ASN A 18 10.55 18.26 46.37
C ASN A 18 10.43 17.69 47.79
N GLN A 19 10.12 18.52 48.78
CA GLN A 19 9.84 18.06 50.14
C GLN A 19 8.54 17.23 50.20
N ALA A 20 7.51 17.65 49.47
CA ALA A 20 6.24 16.96 49.42
C ALA A 20 6.36 15.57 48.77
N VAL A 21 7.15 15.46 47.70
CA VAL A 21 7.50 14.18 47.06
C VAL A 21 8.22 13.27 48.04
N LYS A 22 9.29 13.76 48.68
CA LYS A 22 10.08 12.98 49.64
C LYS A 22 9.28 12.47 50.83
N ARG A 23 8.33 13.27 51.33
CA ARG A 23 7.43 12.87 52.43
C ARG A 23 6.40 11.82 52.01
N ASN A 24 6.12 11.69 50.72
CA ASN A 24 5.10 10.81 50.18
C ASN A 24 5.69 9.83 49.16
N ASN A 25 6.89 9.31 49.39
CA ASN A 25 7.60 8.44 48.43
C ASN A 25 6.75 7.22 47.99
N GLU A 26 5.88 6.68 48.85
CA GLU A 26 4.97 5.57 48.49
C GLU A 26 4.01 5.92 47.34
N ARG A 27 3.71 7.21 47.13
CA ARG A 27 2.85 7.71 46.04
C ARG A 27 3.62 7.98 44.75
N PHE A 28 4.95 7.91 44.79
CA PHE A 28 5.84 8.24 43.69
C PHE A 28 6.76 7.05 43.38
N PRO A 29 6.24 5.99 42.73
CA PRO A 29 7.09 4.93 42.19
C PRO A 29 8.07 5.51 41.15
N LYS A 30 9.14 4.76 40.84
CA LYS A 30 10.19 5.20 39.90
C LYS A 30 9.62 5.60 38.52
N ASP A 31 8.53 4.98 38.09
CA ASP A 31 7.86 5.27 36.82
C ASP A 31 7.12 6.63 36.81
N TYR A 32 6.83 7.18 38.00
CA TYR A 32 6.10 8.44 38.15
C TYR A 32 7.05 9.62 38.37
N CYS A 33 8.13 9.35 39.11
CA CYS A 33 9.12 10.35 39.47
C CYS A 33 10.48 9.68 39.68
N PHE A 34 11.51 10.23 39.04
CA PHE A 34 12.89 9.84 39.27
C PHE A 34 13.80 11.07 39.29
N GLN A 35 14.99 10.91 39.83
CA GLN A 35 16.00 11.97 39.87
C GLN A 35 17.01 11.71 38.75
N LEU A 36 17.43 12.77 38.04
CA LEU A 36 18.45 12.64 37.00
C LEU A 36 19.76 12.10 37.58
N ASN A 37 20.43 11.24 36.82
CA ASN A 37 21.75 10.74 37.18
C ASN A 37 22.86 11.74 36.81
N ASP A 38 24.09 11.47 37.24
CA ASP A 38 25.24 12.36 37.03
C ASP A 38 25.58 12.56 35.55
N GLU A 39 25.41 11.52 34.72
CA GLU A 39 25.70 11.55 33.28
C GLU A 39 24.65 12.38 32.52
N GLU A 40 23.36 12.14 32.78
CA GLU A 40 22.22 12.88 32.25
C GLU A 40 22.28 14.35 32.64
N PHE A 41 22.67 14.64 33.89
CA PHE A 41 22.82 16.00 34.38
C PHE A 41 24.07 16.70 33.82
N SER A 42 25.12 15.95 33.50
CA SER A 42 26.34 16.49 32.87
C SER A 42 26.09 16.86 31.40
N ASN A 43 25.25 16.13 30.69
CA ASN A 43 24.84 16.44 29.31
C ASN A 43 23.97 17.70 29.17
N TRP A 44 23.53 18.31 30.27
CA TRP A 44 22.89 19.64 30.30
C TRP A 44 23.88 20.82 30.30
N ILE A 45 25.18 20.55 30.12
CA ILE A 45 26.21 21.56 29.90
C ILE A 45 26.19 21.94 28.42
N SER A 46 26.00 23.23 28.11
CA SER A 46 26.17 23.72 26.74
C SER A 46 27.63 23.49 26.28
N GLN A 47 27.85 23.20 25.00
CA GLN A 47 29.17 22.89 24.42
C GLN A 47 30.28 23.92 24.69
N ILE A 48 29.95 25.08 25.26
CA ILE A 48 30.85 26.20 25.52
C ILE A 48 30.92 26.46 27.02
N VAL A 49 31.28 25.46 27.84
CA VAL A 49 31.75 25.58 29.25
C VAL A 49 30.97 26.64 30.09
N MET A 50 29.68 26.77 29.82
CA MET A 50 28.78 27.72 30.46
C MET A 50 27.55 26.92 30.85
N SER A 51 27.23 27.00 32.14
CA SER A 51 25.97 26.53 32.70
C SER A 51 24.83 27.08 31.83
N ASN A 52 23.96 26.23 31.29
CA ASN A 52 22.67 26.69 30.76
C ASN A 52 21.97 27.55 31.82
N GLU A 53 21.10 28.50 31.42
CA GLU A 53 20.30 29.31 32.35
C GLU A 53 19.59 28.43 33.40
N ASP A 54 19.21 27.20 33.01
CA ASP A 54 18.60 26.19 33.86
C ASP A 54 19.47 25.66 35.00
N LYS A 55 20.80 25.80 34.91
CA LYS A 55 21.76 25.27 35.86
C LYS A 55 22.34 26.33 36.80
N MET A 56 22.04 27.63 36.64
CA MET A 56 22.57 28.70 37.48
C MET A 56 22.16 28.52 38.96
N GLY A 57 23.03 27.88 39.76
CA GLY A 57 22.89 27.74 41.21
C GLY A 57 22.20 26.46 41.71
N LEU A 58 21.94 25.46 40.86
CA LEU A 58 21.37 24.18 41.31
C LEU A 58 22.38 23.40 42.16
N ARG A 59 22.06 23.18 43.44
CA ARG A 59 22.88 22.39 44.39
C ARG A 59 22.52 20.89 44.41
N ARG A 60 21.50 20.46 43.67
CA ARG A 60 20.96 19.09 43.66
C ARG A 60 20.45 18.73 42.27
N HIS A 61 20.52 17.44 41.92
CA HIS A 61 19.92 16.93 40.68
C HIS A 61 18.40 17.16 40.68
N PRO A 62 17.82 17.63 39.57
CA PRO A 62 16.38 17.85 39.47
C PRO A 62 15.60 16.54 39.52
N TYR A 63 14.37 16.59 40.04
CA TYR A 63 13.40 15.54 39.82
C TYR A 63 12.69 15.71 38.47
N VAL A 64 12.43 14.59 37.81
CA VAL A 64 11.68 14.49 36.56
C VAL A 64 10.41 13.70 36.82
N PHE A 65 9.29 14.24 36.32
CA PHE A 65 7.96 13.69 36.51
C PHE A 65 7.31 13.35 35.17
N THR A 66 6.63 12.20 35.15
CA THR A 66 5.70 11.80 34.08
C THR A 66 4.33 12.40 34.31
N GLU A 67 3.41 12.26 33.36
CA GLU A 67 2.03 12.77 33.48
C GLU A 67 1.32 12.22 34.73
N GLN A 68 1.57 10.95 35.06
CA GLN A 68 1.05 10.29 36.25
C GLN A 68 1.66 10.90 37.52
N GLY A 69 2.97 11.21 37.50
CA GLY A 69 3.64 11.94 38.58
C GLY A 69 3.08 13.36 38.77
N VAL A 70 2.81 14.07 37.68
CA VAL A 70 2.18 15.40 37.70
C VAL A 70 0.76 15.35 38.27
N ALA A 71 -0.02 14.33 37.88
CA ALA A 71 -1.35 14.11 38.45
C ALA A 71 -1.27 13.82 39.95
N MET A 72 -0.31 13.00 40.39
CA MET A 72 -0.09 12.72 41.81
C MET A 72 0.34 13.96 42.61
N LEU A 73 1.14 14.85 42.03
CA LEU A 73 1.50 16.12 42.67
C LEU A 73 0.27 16.98 42.99
N SER A 74 -0.72 17.00 42.11
CA SER A 74 -1.97 17.75 42.36
C SER A 74 -2.73 17.27 43.59
N ALA A 75 -2.58 16.00 43.98
CA ALA A 75 -3.20 15.41 45.15
C ALA A 75 -2.39 15.60 46.44
N VAL A 76 -1.09 15.83 46.33
CA VAL A 76 -0.16 15.97 47.47
C VAL A 76 0.07 17.44 47.84
N LEU A 77 0.12 18.32 46.85
CA LEU A 77 0.31 19.76 47.06
C LEU A 77 -0.97 20.43 47.58
N ARG A 78 -0.80 21.48 48.38
CA ARG A 78 -1.91 22.23 49.01
C ARG A 78 -2.17 23.60 48.38
N SER A 79 -1.54 23.93 47.25
CA SER A 79 -1.79 25.20 46.56
C SER A 79 -3.18 25.23 45.95
N LYS A 80 -3.74 26.44 45.77
CA LYS A 80 -5.08 26.62 45.18
C LYS A 80 -5.18 26.01 43.78
N THR A 81 -4.10 26.13 42.99
CA THR A 81 -3.97 25.54 41.66
C THR A 81 -3.93 24.01 41.73
N ALA A 82 -3.13 23.41 42.61
CA ALA A 82 -3.07 21.95 42.78
C ALA A 82 -4.42 21.34 43.20
N ILE A 83 -5.12 21.98 44.15
CA ILE A 83 -6.45 21.55 44.60
C ILE A 83 -7.46 21.61 43.43
N LYS A 84 -7.44 22.68 42.62
CA LYS A 84 -8.33 22.80 41.46
C LYS A 84 -8.03 21.72 40.42
N VAL A 85 -6.74 21.47 40.13
CA VAL A 85 -6.32 20.46 39.17
C VAL A 85 -6.73 19.06 39.61
N SER A 86 -6.56 18.70 40.88
CA SER A 86 -6.97 17.38 41.39
C SER A 86 -8.48 17.15 41.28
N ILE A 87 -9.30 18.16 41.62
CA ILE A 87 -10.76 18.10 41.45
C ILE A 87 -11.12 17.89 39.96
N ASN A 88 -10.46 18.63 39.06
CA ASN A 88 -10.70 18.50 37.62
C ASN A 88 -10.33 17.12 37.09
N ILE A 89 -9.20 16.55 37.53
CA ILE A 89 -8.77 15.20 37.17
C ILE A 89 -9.83 14.16 37.60
N ILE A 90 -10.33 14.27 38.84
CA ILE A 90 -11.38 13.37 39.35
C ILE A 90 -12.66 13.50 38.52
N ASN A 91 -13.11 14.72 38.24
CA ASN A 91 -14.31 14.97 37.45
C ASN A 91 -14.18 14.44 36.01
N ALA A 92 -13.01 14.61 35.40
CA ALA A 92 -12.71 14.06 34.07
C ALA A 92 -12.78 12.54 34.08
N PHE A 93 -12.18 11.88 35.08
CA PHE A 93 -12.19 10.43 35.19
C PHE A 93 -13.61 9.88 35.39
N VAL A 94 -14.42 10.51 36.24
CA VAL A 94 -15.83 10.13 36.43
C VAL A 94 -16.63 10.32 35.14
N SER A 95 -16.38 11.40 34.41
CA SER A 95 -17.06 11.69 33.15
C SER A 95 -16.67 10.69 32.07
N MET A 96 -15.38 10.35 31.95
CA MET A 96 -14.90 9.31 31.03
C MET A 96 -15.51 7.95 31.38
N ARG A 97 -15.55 7.57 32.65
CA ARG A 97 -16.19 6.32 33.08
C ARG A 97 -17.67 6.27 32.69
N LYS A 98 -18.41 7.36 32.91
CA LYS A 98 -19.82 7.48 32.50
C LYS A 98 -19.96 7.41 30.98
N PHE A 99 -19.08 8.07 30.24
CA PHE A 99 -19.08 8.09 28.78
C PHE A 99 -18.83 6.69 28.20
N ILE A 100 -17.81 5.98 28.68
CA ILE A 100 -17.50 4.61 28.24
C ILE A 100 -18.66 3.68 28.58
N SER A 101 -19.20 3.76 29.80
CA SER A 101 -20.32 2.91 30.22
C SER A 101 -21.60 3.17 29.44
N LYS A 102 -21.88 4.42 29.05
CA LYS A 102 -23.08 4.79 28.28
C LYS A 102 -22.96 4.42 26.80
N ASN A 103 -21.75 4.50 26.24
CA ASN A 103 -21.52 4.33 24.80
C ASN A 103 -20.86 2.98 24.45
N ALA A 104 -20.72 2.06 25.40
CA ALA A 104 -20.16 0.72 25.17
C ALA A 104 -20.82 0.00 23.97
N GLU A 105 -22.15 0.12 23.84
CA GLU A 105 -22.89 -0.45 22.72
C GLU A 105 -22.61 0.25 21.37
N ILE A 106 -22.23 1.53 21.39
CA ILE A 106 -21.87 2.25 20.15
C ILE A 106 -20.53 1.74 19.64
N PHE A 107 -19.56 1.51 20.53
CA PHE A 107 -18.26 0.95 20.14
C PHE A 107 -18.41 -0.44 19.51
N THR A 108 -19.22 -1.32 20.10
CA THR A 108 -19.46 -2.64 19.51
C THR A 108 -20.17 -2.57 18.16
N ARG A 109 -21.13 -1.64 18.00
CA ARG A 109 -21.78 -1.41 16.70
C ARG A 109 -20.80 -0.87 15.65
N LEU A 110 -19.87 0.00 16.05
CA LEU A 110 -18.83 0.54 15.15
C LEU A 110 -17.92 -0.58 14.63
N ASP A 111 -17.45 -1.45 15.52
CA ASP A 111 -16.62 -2.62 15.16
C ASP A 111 -17.35 -3.56 14.17
N ILE A 112 -18.66 -3.76 14.38
CA ILE A 112 -19.48 -4.58 13.48
C ILE A 112 -19.58 -3.93 12.09
N VAL A 113 -19.82 -2.61 12.03
CA VAL A 113 -19.93 -1.89 10.75
C VAL A 113 -18.61 -1.91 10.00
N GLU A 114 -17.49 -1.67 10.68
CA GLU A 114 -16.16 -1.71 10.09
C GLU A 114 -15.86 -3.08 9.47
N ARG A 115 -16.14 -4.16 10.20
CA ARG A 115 -15.98 -5.52 9.67
C ARG A 115 -16.87 -5.79 8.46
N LYS A 116 -18.15 -5.39 8.50
CA LYS A 116 -19.05 -5.53 7.34
C LYS A 116 -18.54 -4.77 6.13
N GLN A 117 -17.94 -3.59 6.34
CA GLN A 117 -17.39 -2.79 5.26
C GLN A 117 -16.15 -3.46 4.63
N LEU A 118 -15.28 -4.06 5.44
CA LEU A 118 -14.17 -4.87 4.93
C LEU A 118 -14.66 -6.10 4.16
N GLU A 119 -15.67 -6.80 4.67
CA GLU A 119 -16.29 -7.94 3.97
C GLU A 119 -16.86 -7.51 2.61
N TYR A 120 -17.59 -6.40 2.56
CA TYR A 120 -18.10 -5.86 1.30
C TYR A 120 -16.99 -5.47 0.33
N GLN A 121 -15.90 -4.85 0.81
CA GLN A 121 -14.75 -4.51 -0.04
C GLN A 121 -14.13 -5.76 -0.66
N ILE A 122 -13.91 -6.80 0.13
CA ILE A 122 -13.38 -8.08 -0.35
C ILE A 122 -14.35 -8.71 -1.37
N GLU A 123 -15.65 -8.71 -1.11
CA GLU A 123 -16.64 -9.23 -2.05
C GLU A 123 -16.66 -8.43 -3.36
N THR A 124 -16.58 -7.10 -3.28
CA THR A 124 -16.52 -6.26 -4.47
C THR A 124 -15.27 -6.51 -5.29
N ASP A 125 -14.11 -6.64 -4.67
CA ASP A 125 -12.85 -6.92 -5.36
C ASP A 125 -12.90 -8.27 -6.09
N ASN A 126 -13.42 -9.31 -5.42
CA ASN A 126 -13.65 -10.62 -6.05
C ASN A 126 -14.62 -10.54 -7.24
N ASN A 127 -15.69 -9.75 -7.12
CA ASN A 127 -16.62 -9.54 -8.23
C ASN A 127 -15.98 -8.76 -9.38
N PHE A 128 -15.13 -7.76 -9.08
CA PHE A 128 -14.34 -7.06 -10.08
C PHE A 128 -13.38 -8.02 -10.79
N GLU A 129 -12.63 -8.84 -10.08
CA GLU A 129 -11.75 -9.86 -10.68
C GLU A 129 -12.52 -10.80 -11.60
N ARG A 130 -13.72 -11.27 -11.20
CA ARG A 130 -14.57 -12.09 -12.07
C ARG A 130 -14.98 -11.37 -13.34
N VAL A 131 -15.37 -10.09 -13.24
CA VAL A 131 -15.72 -9.27 -14.40
C VAL A 131 -14.51 -9.03 -15.29
N PHE A 132 -13.34 -8.70 -14.74
CA PHE A 132 -12.10 -8.53 -15.48
C PHE A 132 -11.69 -9.82 -16.19
N ASN A 133 -11.70 -10.95 -15.49
CA ASN A 133 -11.47 -12.27 -16.09
C ASN A 133 -12.46 -12.56 -17.22
N ALA A 134 -13.74 -12.21 -17.07
CA ALA A 134 -14.73 -12.41 -18.14
C ALA A 134 -14.52 -11.49 -19.35
N ILE A 135 -13.93 -10.30 -19.16
CA ILE A 135 -13.56 -9.37 -20.23
C ILE A 135 -12.26 -9.81 -20.91
N GLU A 136 -11.25 -10.25 -20.15
CA GLU A 136 -9.96 -10.72 -20.65
C GLU A 136 -10.10 -12.03 -21.44
N ASN A 137 -10.97 -12.94 -20.98
CA ASN A 137 -11.35 -14.14 -21.73
C ASN A 137 -12.17 -13.83 -23.01
N LYS A 138 -12.44 -12.56 -23.34
CA LYS A 138 -12.85 -12.12 -24.68
C LYS A 138 -11.67 -11.73 -25.57
N GLU A 139 -10.47 -12.26 -25.31
CA GLU A 139 -9.63 -12.63 -26.45
C GLU A 139 -10.46 -13.58 -27.31
N PHE A 140 -10.99 -13.04 -28.40
CA PHE A 140 -11.59 -13.80 -29.47
C PHE A 140 -10.55 -14.82 -29.95
N VAL A 141 -10.49 -15.99 -29.34
CA VAL A 141 -10.01 -17.18 -30.01
C VAL A 141 -10.99 -17.35 -31.16
N LYS A 142 -10.67 -16.74 -32.31
CA LYS A 142 -11.47 -16.73 -33.53
C LYS A 142 -11.66 -18.18 -33.97
N LYS A 143 -12.64 -18.87 -33.39
CA LYS A 143 -12.96 -20.27 -33.69
C LYS A 143 -13.40 -20.49 -35.15
N GLN A 144 -13.62 -19.41 -35.91
CA GLN A 144 -14.28 -19.46 -37.22
C GLN A 144 -13.45 -18.87 -38.37
N GLY A 145 -12.20 -18.42 -38.14
CA GLY A 145 -11.39 -17.85 -39.24
C GLY A 145 -12.04 -16.63 -39.92
N ILE A 146 -12.89 -15.90 -39.20
CA ILE A 146 -13.57 -14.69 -39.68
C ILE A 146 -12.69 -13.49 -39.36
N PHE A 147 -12.36 -12.71 -40.39
CA PHE A 147 -11.57 -11.48 -40.28
C PHE A 147 -12.44 -10.29 -40.68
N PHE A 148 -12.39 -9.22 -39.89
CA PHE A 148 -13.06 -7.96 -40.22
C PHE A 148 -12.15 -7.09 -41.09
N ASP A 149 -12.75 -6.14 -41.81
CA ASP A 149 -12.00 -5.17 -42.62
C ASP A 149 -10.93 -4.45 -41.77
N GLY A 150 -9.72 -4.33 -42.31
CA GLY A 150 -8.54 -3.85 -41.60
C GLY A 150 -7.70 -4.89 -40.84
N GLN A 151 -8.20 -6.14 -40.63
CA GLN A 151 -7.43 -7.22 -39.97
C GLN A 151 -6.52 -7.99 -40.93
N ILE A 152 -5.78 -7.28 -41.79
CA ILE A 152 -5.00 -7.85 -42.88
C ILE A 152 -3.87 -8.75 -42.33
N PHE A 153 -3.17 -8.30 -41.30
CA PHE A 153 -2.05 -9.05 -40.70
C PHE A 153 -2.50 -10.34 -40.00
N ASP A 154 -3.61 -10.28 -39.26
CA ASP A 154 -4.18 -11.47 -38.61
C ASP A 154 -4.61 -12.53 -39.64
N ALA A 155 -5.24 -12.10 -40.73
CA ALA A 155 -5.64 -12.98 -41.82
C ALA A 155 -4.41 -13.62 -42.49
N TYR A 156 -3.38 -12.82 -42.75
CA TYR A 156 -2.13 -13.30 -43.32
C TYR A 156 -1.43 -14.34 -42.43
N ASN A 157 -1.34 -14.08 -41.11
CA ASN A 157 -0.73 -15.02 -40.16
C ASN A 157 -1.51 -16.33 -40.11
N PHE A 158 -2.84 -16.26 -40.06
CA PHE A 158 -3.69 -17.45 -40.07
C PHE A 158 -3.46 -18.31 -41.32
N VAL A 159 -3.47 -17.70 -42.52
CA VAL A 159 -3.22 -18.42 -43.77
C VAL A 159 -1.78 -18.97 -43.82
N SER A 160 -0.80 -18.20 -43.34
CA SER A 160 0.60 -18.64 -43.25
C SER A 160 0.74 -19.89 -42.36
N ASP A 161 0.06 -19.93 -41.23
CA ASP A 161 0.10 -21.09 -40.33
C ASP A 161 -0.66 -22.28 -40.91
N LEU A 162 -1.78 -22.05 -41.59
CA LEU A 162 -2.51 -23.09 -42.32
C LEU A 162 -1.61 -23.78 -43.37
N ILE A 163 -0.85 -23.00 -44.13
CA ILE A 163 0.10 -23.51 -45.14
C ILE A 163 1.22 -24.32 -44.50
N ARG A 164 1.78 -23.86 -43.37
CA ARG A 164 2.83 -24.59 -42.62
C ARG A 164 2.31 -25.90 -42.03
N CYS A 165 1.05 -25.95 -41.63
CA CYS A 165 0.42 -27.12 -41.04
C CYS A 165 0.02 -28.19 -42.08
N ALA A 166 -0.10 -27.83 -43.36
CA ALA A 166 -0.48 -28.77 -44.42
C ALA A 166 0.48 -29.97 -44.51
N LYS A 167 -0.08 -31.17 -44.71
CA LYS A 167 0.67 -32.44 -44.75
C LYS A 167 0.67 -33.13 -46.12
N GLU A 168 -0.38 -32.96 -46.91
CA GLU A 168 -0.58 -33.72 -48.15
C GLU A 168 -0.72 -32.81 -49.38
N SER A 169 -1.69 -31.89 -49.34
CA SER A 169 -1.92 -30.95 -50.44
C SER A 169 -2.54 -29.63 -50.00
N ILE A 170 -2.36 -28.61 -50.83
CA ILE A 170 -2.98 -27.29 -50.73
C ILE A 170 -3.68 -27.02 -52.06
N VAL A 171 -4.97 -26.71 -52.02
CA VAL A 171 -5.74 -26.31 -53.19
C VAL A 171 -6.13 -24.85 -53.03
N LEU A 172 -5.61 -23.99 -53.89
CA LEU A 172 -5.95 -22.57 -53.95
C LEU A 172 -6.92 -22.34 -55.11
N ILE A 173 -8.07 -21.72 -54.81
CA ILE A 173 -9.05 -21.31 -55.81
C ILE A 173 -9.24 -19.81 -55.67
N ASP A 174 -8.70 -19.05 -56.60
CA ASP A 174 -8.81 -17.59 -56.60
C ASP A 174 -8.90 -17.03 -58.01
N ASN A 175 -9.71 -16.00 -58.20
CA ASN A 175 -9.82 -15.30 -59.47
C ASN A 175 -8.53 -14.56 -59.86
N PHE A 176 -7.67 -14.26 -58.89
CA PHE A 176 -6.40 -13.56 -59.12
C PHE A 176 -5.26 -14.18 -58.30
N VAL A 177 -4.15 -14.48 -58.97
CA VAL A 177 -2.94 -15.03 -58.36
C VAL A 177 -1.72 -14.32 -58.95
N ASP A 178 -0.86 -13.84 -58.07
CA ASP A 178 0.40 -13.16 -58.40
C ASP A 178 1.59 -13.78 -57.63
N ASP A 179 2.75 -13.14 -57.72
CA ASP A 179 3.98 -13.55 -57.06
C ASP A 179 3.91 -13.49 -55.53
N SER A 180 3.07 -12.62 -54.96
CA SER A 180 2.85 -12.54 -53.52
C SER A 180 2.22 -13.83 -52.97
N VAL A 181 1.28 -14.40 -53.71
CA VAL A 181 0.63 -15.68 -53.39
C VAL A 181 1.63 -16.84 -53.49
N LEU A 182 2.47 -16.85 -54.54
CA LEU A 182 3.53 -17.86 -54.68
C LEU A 182 4.53 -17.78 -53.52
N THR A 183 4.90 -16.56 -53.12
CA THR A 183 5.78 -16.31 -51.97
C THR A 183 5.15 -16.83 -50.68
N LEU A 184 3.85 -16.65 -50.48
CA LEU A 184 3.15 -17.21 -49.33
C LEU A 184 3.17 -18.75 -49.34
N LEU A 185 2.93 -19.37 -50.52
CA LEU A 185 2.96 -20.82 -50.70
C LEU A 185 4.35 -21.44 -50.53
N SER A 186 5.43 -20.65 -50.63
CA SER A 186 6.81 -21.13 -50.39
C SER A 186 7.03 -21.63 -48.95
N LYS A 187 6.15 -21.24 -48.01
CA LYS A 187 6.17 -21.68 -46.61
C LYS A 187 5.66 -23.11 -46.41
N ARG A 188 5.22 -23.79 -47.47
CA ARG A 188 4.76 -25.19 -47.42
C ARG A 188 5.93 -26.12 -47.10
N LYS A 189 5.62 -27.34 -46.66
CA LYS A 189 6.63 -28.42 -46.55
C LYS A 189 6.94 -28.99 -47.94
N GLU A 190 8.17 -29.45 -48.15
CA GLU A 190 8.67 -29.95 -49.46
C GLU A 190 7.78 -31.03 -50.09
N ASN A 191 7.17 -31.90 -49.29
CA ASN A 191 6.32 -33.00 -49.80
C ASN A 191 4.84 -32.62 -50.00
N VAL A 192 4.47 -31.35 -49.86
CA VAL A 192 3.07 -30.89 -49.98
C VAL A 192 2.78 -30.39 -51.39
N ARG A 193 1.83 -31.04 -52.06
CA ARG A 193 1.43 -30.67 -53.42
C ARG A 193 0.56 -29.42 -53.42
N VAL A 194 0.87 -28.44 -54.27
CA VAL A 194 0.02 -27.26 -54.45
C VAL A 194 -0.69 -27.31 -55.80
N ILE A 195 -2.00 -27.09 -55.80
CA ILE A 195 -2.84 -26.98 -57.00
C ILE A 195 -3.50 -25.61 -56.97
N ILE A 196 -3.29 -24.82 -58.03
CA ILE A 196 -3.86 -23.47 -58.15
C ILE A 196 -4.88 -23.46 -59.28
N TYR A 197 -6.12 -23.11 -58.96
CA TYR A 197 -7.18 -22.82 -59.91
C TYR A 197 -7.39 -21.31 -59.97
N THR A 198 -7.09 -20.72 -61.12
CA THR A 198 -7.32 -19.30 -61.36
C THR A 198 -7.95 -19.04 -62.72
N LYS A 199 -8.67 -17.92 -62.84
CA LYS A 199 -9.48 -17.58 -64.02
C LYS A 199 -8.63 -17.37 -65.28
N THR A 200 -7.46 -16.76 -65.13
CA THR A 200 -6.58 -16.42 -66.25
C THR A 200 -5.13 -16.75 -65.93
N ILE A 201 -4.48 -17.53 -66.80
CA ILE A 201 -3.05 -17.82 -66.70
C ILE A 201 -2.31 -16.87 -67.65
N SER A 202 -1.78 -15.78 -67.10
CA SER A 202 -0.98 -14.82 -67.88
C SER A 202 0.39 -15.41 -68.25
N LYS A 203 1.04 -14.84 -69.26
CA LYS A 203 2.41 -15.24 -69.63
C LYS A 203 3.41 -14.99 -68.49
N GLN A 204 3.20 -13.91 -67.73
CA GLN A 204 4.03 -13.57 -66.58
C GLN A 204 3.87 -14.60 -65.46
N LEU A 205 2.64 -14.96 -65.10
CA LEU A 205 2.37 -15.97 -64.07
C LEU A 205 2.98 -17.34 -64.44
N ARG A 206 3.04 -17.69 -65.72
CA ARG A 206 3.74 -18.91 -66.17
C ARG A 206 5.25 -18.86 -65.89
N LEU A 207 5.91 -17.76 -66.22
CA LEU A 207 7.34 -17.58 -65.96
C LEU A 207 7.63 -17.57 -64.46
N ASP A 208 6.77 -16.93 -63.67
CA ASP A 208 6.88 -16.90 -62.22
C ASP A 208 6.71 -18.30 -61.62
N LEU A 209 5.78 -19.11 -62.14
CA LEU A 209 5.61 -20.52 -61.74
C LEU A 209 6.80 -21.39 -62.11
N GLU A 210 7.38 -21.21 -63.29
CA GLU A 210 8.59 -21.94 -63.70
C GLU A 210 9.76 -21.62 -62.77
N LYS A 211 9.98 -20.33 -62.48
CA LYS A 211 11.02 -19.89 -61.54
C LYS A 211 10.75 -20.41 -60.13
N TYR A 212 9.50 -20.32 -59.67
CA TYR A 212 9.09 -20.82 -58.37
C TYR A 212 9.38 -22.31 -58.19
N ASN A 213 8.96 -23.14 -59.15
CA ASN A 213 9.16 -24.60 -59.08
C ASN A 213 10.66 -24.98 -59.18
N SER A 214 11.49 -24.15 -59.82
CA SER A 214 12.94 -24.39 -59.85
C SER A 214 13.64 -24.10 -58.50
N GLN A 215 13.07 -23.21 -57.68
CA GLN A 215 13.65 -22.80 -56.40
C GLN A 215 13.01 -23.52 -55.19
N TYR A 216 11.73 -23.88 -55.31
CA TYR A 216 10.92 -24.48 -54.26
C TYR A 216 10.16 -25.70 -54.81
N PRO A 217 10.84 -26.85 -54.98
CA PRO A 217 10.22 -28.09 -55.44
C PRO A 217 9.11 -28.57 -54.50
#